data_AF-A0A0Q9TK37-F1
#
_entry.id   AF-A0A0Q9TK37-F1
#
_cell.length_a   1.000
_cell.length_b   1.000
_cell.length_c   1.000
_cell.angle_alpha   90.00
_cell.angle_beta   90.00
_cell.angle_gamma   90.00
#
_symmetry.space_group_name_H-M   'P 1'
#
loop_
_entity.id
_entity.type
_entity.pdbx_description
1 polymer ?
#
loop_
_entity_poly.entity_id
_entity_poly.type
_entity_poly.pdbx_seq_one_letter_code
_entity_poly.pdbx_strand_id
1 'polypeptide(L)'
;MKPLQSVAMGLLVVALTARVHGYDALPDAAGWVLVLLGIRRLALSLALGVLAAAALVVSLVVWWPSVQEALDGLHPSLWWAANVPQLAACTLLCRELGDRARSAGDGRATAWLRTATVLVGASALAPVVAFSTDASDDVLAAVYAAAAGVVLLLIVLLFSYAARPWAGARSAEPVARSVSGS
;
A
#
# COMPACT_ATOMS: atom_id res chain seq x y z
N MET A 1 7.44 -2.02 16.98
CA MET A 1 7.31 -1.44 15.63
C MET A 1 6.31 -0.29 15.63
N LYS A 2 6.66 0.83 14.96
CA LYS A 2 5.73 1.95 14.75
C LYS A 2 4.58 1.49 13.85
N PRO A 3 3.32 1.90 14.08
CA PRO A 3 2.18 1.39 13.32
C PRO A 3 2.33 1.56 11.80
N LEU A 4 2.77 2.74 11.35
CA LEU A 4 2.98 3.03 9.93
C LEU A 4 4.13 2.21 9.32
N GLN A 5 5.15 1.88 10.11
CA GLN A 5 6.24 1.00 9.70
C GLN A 5 5.76 -0.44 9.43
N SER A 6 4.73 -0.91 10.15
CA SER A 6 4.08 -2.19 9.88
C SER A 6 3.41 -2.19 8.52
N VAL A 7 2.70 -1.11 8.19
CA VAL A 7 2.05 -0.94 6.88
C VAL A 7 3.10 -0.88 5.77
N ALA A 8 4.15 -0.08 5.95
CA ALA A 8 5.24 0.04 4.97
C ALA A 8 5.93 -1.31 4.71
N MET A 9 6.20 -2.08 5.77
CA MET A 9 6.80 -3.41 5.65
C MET A 9 5.85 -4.39 4.95
N GLY A 10 4.55 -4.33 5.26
CA GLY A 10 3.55 -5.15 4.60
C GLY A 10 3.48 -4.88 3.10
N LEU A 11 3.44 -3.61 2.69
CA LEU A 11 3.47 -3.23 1.27
C LEU A 11 4.80 -3.59 0.60
N LEU A 12 5.92 -3.54 1.32
CA LEU A 12 7.20 -4.00 0.79
C LEU A 12 7.19 -5.51 0.52
N VAL A 13 6.59 -6.32 1.41
CA VAL A 13 6.42 -7.76 1.16
C VAL A 13 5.55 -8.01 -0.07
N VAL A 14 4.41 -7.30 -0.20
CA VAL A 14 3.53 -7.41 -1.38
C VAL A 14 4.23 -6.95 -2.68
N ALA A 15 5.15 -5.99 -2.60
CA ALA A 15 5.88 -5.52 -3.77
C ALA A 15 7.01 -6.46 -4.20
N LEU A 16 7.45 -7.37 -3.31
CA LEU A 16 8.56 -8.27 -3.55
C LEU A 16 8.05 -9.66 -3.89
N THR A 17 8.18 -10.05 -5.16
CA THR A 17 7.87 -11.41 -5.60
C THR A 17 9.11 -12.29 -5.53
N ALA A 18 9.02 -13.45 -4.88
CA ALA A 18 10.10 -14.45 -4.82
C ALA A 18 9.57 -15.80 -5.32
N ARG A 19 9.66 -16.05 -6.64
CA ARG A 19 9.14 -17.28 -7.24
C ARG A 19 10.03 -18.48 -6.91
N VAL A 20 9.48 -19.49 -6.23
CA VAL A 20 10.12 -20.77 -5.91
C VAL A 20 9.15 -21.90 -6.27
N HIS A 21 9.53 -22.74 -7.24
CA HIS A 21 8.71 -23.86 -7.72
C HIS A 21 7.27 -23.49 -8.11
N GLY A 22 7.07 -22.33 -8.75
CA GLY A 22 5.76 -21.84 -9.19
C GLY A 22 4.94 -21.11 -8.11
N TYR A 23 5.37 -21.17 -6.85
CA TYR A 23 4.75 -20.40 -5.75
C TYR A 23 5.53 -19.12 -5.49
N ASP A 24 4.85 -18.10 -4.99
CA ASP A 24 5.52 -16.96 -4.36
C ASP A 24 5.91 -17.32 -2.92
N ALA A 25 7.23 -17.36 -2.66
CA ALA A 25 7.82 -17.60 -1.35
C ALA A 25 7.64 -16.39 -0.41
N LEU A 26 7.33 -15.21 -0.95
CA LEU A 26 6.86 -14.04 -0.21
C LEU A 26 5.36 -13.89 -0.48
N PRO A 27 4.49 -14.65 0.21
CA PRO A 27 3.07 -14.57 -0.06
C PRO A 27 2.57 -13.17 0.29
N ASP A 28 1.98 -12.49 -0.70
CA ASP A 28 1.29 -11.20 -0.55
C ASP A 28 0.35 -11.17 0.66
N ALA A 29 -0.26 -12.32 0.99
CA ALA A 29 -1.09 -12.49 2.16
C ALA A 29 -0.38 -12.12 3.48
N ALA A 30 0.90 -12.49 3.64
CA ALA A 30 1.69 -12.09 4.82
C ALA A 30 1.89 -10.57 4.87
N GLY A 31 2.11 -9.94 3.71
CA GLY A 31 2.19 -8.48 3.60
C GLY A 31 0.88 -7.81 3.99
N TRP A 32 -0.27 -8.30 3.50
CA TRP A 32 -1.58 -7.77 3.85
C TRP A 32 -1.95 -7.95 5.33
N VAL A 33 -1.52 -9.03 5.98
CA VAL A 33 -1.67 -9.20 7.43
C VAL A 33 -0.93 -8.10 8.20
N LEU A 34 0.30 -7.75 7.78
CA LEU A 34 1.06 -6.64 8.38
C LEU A 34 0.40 -5.28 8.13
N VAL A 35 -0.19 -5.08 6.95
CA VAL A 35 -0.97 -3.87 6.61
C VAL A 35 -2.19 -3.75 7.53
N LEU A 36 -2.99 -4.80 7.68
CA LEU A 36 -4.17 -4.82 8.55
C LEU A 36 -3.81 -4.54 10.01
N LEU A 37 -2.70 -5.12 10.51
CA LEU A 37 -2.22 -4.85 11.86
C LEU A 37 -1.84 -3.36 12.02
N GLY A 38 -1.18 -2.77 11.03
CA GLY A 38 -0.82 -1.36 11.02
C GLY A 38 -2.05 -0.44 10.99
N ILE A 39 -3.02 -0.72 10.12
CA ILE A 39 -4.32 -0.02 10.01
C ILE A 39 -5.05 -0.02 11.36
N ARG A 40 -5.17 -1.19 12.00
CA ARG A 40 -5.82 -1.35 13.29
C ARG A 40 -5.12 -0.55 14.39
N ARG A 41 -3.79 -0.57 14.41
CA ARG A 41 -2.98 0.17 15.41
C ARG A 41 -3.00 1.68 15.19
N LEU A 42 -3.20 2.14 13.95
CA LEU A 42 -3.41 3.55 13.62
C LEU A 42 -4.85 4.02 13.87
N ALA A 43 -5.79 3.09 14.11
CA ALA A 43 -7.23 3.37 14.16
C ALA A 43 -7.70 4.13 12.91
N LEU A 44 -7.30 3.65 11.73
CA LEU A 44 -7.81 4.15 10.45
C LEU A 44 -9.24 3.63 10.21
N SER A 45 -9.91 4.13 9.17
CA SER A 45 -11.31 3.82 8.92
C SER A 45 -11.59 2.32 8.71
N LEU A 46 -12.81 1.90 9.03
CA LEU A 46 -13.29 0.55 8.75
C LEU A 46 -13.27 0.25 7.23
N ALA A 47 -13.57 1.24 6.39
CA ALA A 47 -13.56 1.09 4.94
C ALA A 47 -12.17 0.70 4.42
N LEU A 48 -11.10 1.31 4.95
CA LEU A 48 -9.74 0.92 4.62
C LEU A 48 -9.42 -0.50 5.10
N GLY A 49 -9.87 -0.87 6.30
CA GLY A 49 -9.75 -2.23 6.81
C GLY A 49 -10.44 -3.27 5.91
N VAL A 50 -11.64 -2.96 5.42
CA VAL A 50 -12.40 -3.83 4.50
C VAL A 50 -11.68 -3.97 3.15
N LEU A 51 -11.16 -2.88 2.58
CA LEU A 51 -10.41 -2.94 1.31
C LEU A 51 -9.12 -3.74 1.45
N ALA A 52 -8.38 -3.54 2.54
CA ALA A 52 -7.17 -4.32 2.81
C ALA A 52 -7.49 -5.80 3.07
N ALA A 53 -8.62 -6.11 3.72
CA ALA A 53 -9.08 -7.48 3.90
C ALA A 53 -9.52 -8.13 2.57
N ALA A 54 -10.18 -7.37 1.69
CA ALA A 54 -10.51 -7.84 0.35
C ALA A 54 -9.24 -8.13 -0.47
N ALA A 55 -8.22 -7.28 -0.38
CA ALA A 55 -6.92 -7.55 -1.02
C ALA A 55 -6.22 -8.78 -0.42
N LEU A 56 -6.32 -9.01 0.90
CA LEU A 56 -5.86 -10.24 1.53
C LEU A 56 -6.59 -11.48 0.97
N VAL A 57 -7.90 -11.43 0.84
CA VAL A 57 -8.68 -12.56 0.29
C VAL A 57 -8.27 -12.83 -1.15
N VAL A 58 -8.16 -11.80 -2.00
CA VAL A 58 -7.75 -11.97 -3.39
C VAL A 58 -6.33 -12.55 -3.48
N SER A 59 -5.38 -12.04 -2.69
CA SER A 59 -4.01 -12.57 -2.67
C SER A 59 -3.96 -14.03 -2.24
N LEU A 60 -4.77 -14.47 -1.27
CA LEU A 60 -4.87 -15.88 -0.88
C LEU A 60 -5.42 -16.77 -2.02
N VAL A 61 -6.35 -16.25 -2.82
CA VAL A 61 -6.92 -16.97 -3.96
C VAL A 61 -5.91 -17.08 -5.10
N VAL A 62 -5.27 -15.96 -5.47
CA VAL A 62 -4.32 -15.87 -6.59
C VAL A 62 -2.97 -16.51 -6.28
N TRP A 63 -2.66 -16.78 -5.01
CA TRP A 63 -1.42 -17.45 -4.62
C TRP A 63 -1.27 -18.87 -5.18
N TRP A 64 -2.38 -19.54 -5.52
CA TRP A 64 -2.34 -20.89 -6.09
C TRP A 64 -1.91 -20.87 -7.57
N PRO A 65 -0.91 -21.68 -7.97
CA PRO A 65 -0.44 -21.72 -9.36
C PRO A 65 -1.55 -22.03 -10.38
N SER A 66 -2.48 -22.92 -10.04
CA SER A 66 -3.62 -23.25 -10.89
C SER A 66 -4.56 -22.07 -11.14
N VAL A 67 -4.68 -21.14 -10.19
CA VAL A 67 -5.46 -19.91 -10.36
C VAL A 67 -4.70 -18.93 -11.25
N GLN A 68 -3.37 -18.84 -11.09
CA GLN A 68 -2.54 -18.00 -11.96
C GLN A 68 -2.57 -18.48 -13.41
N GLU A 69 -2.39 -19.79 -13.64
CA GLU A 69 -2.49 -20.40 -14.98
C GLU A 69 -3.87 -20.18 -15.60
N ALA A 70 -4.94 -20.30 -14.80
CA ALA A 70 -6.29 -20.01 -15.28
C ALA A 70 -6.46 -18.52 -15.64
N LEU A 71 -5.91 -17.60 -14.85
CA LEU A 71 -5.96 -16.16 -15.15
C LEU A 71 -5.12 -15.78 -16.39
N ASP A 72 -3.95 -16.41 -16.55
CA ASP A 72 -3.06 -16.20 -17.71
C ASP A 72 -3.68 -16.71 -19.01
N GLY A 73 -4.51 -17.76 -18.94
CA GLY A 73 -5.29 -18.26 -20.07
C GLY A 73 -6.56 -17.47 -20.39
N LEU A 74 -6.91 -16.48 -19.56
CA LEU A 74 -8.09 -15.63 -19.72
C LEU A 74 -7.70 -14.20 -20.15
N HIS A 75 -8.69 -13.31 -20.20
CA HIS A 75 -8.46 -11.93 -20.63
C HIS A 75 -7.61 -11.13 -19.61
N PRO A 76 -6.61 -10.32 -20.05
CA PRO A 76 -5.72 -9.55 -19.17
C PRO A 76 -6.41 -8.62 -18.16
N SER A 77 -7.64 -8.20 -18.45
CA SER A 77 -8.44 -7.37 -17.54
C SER A 77 -8.76 -8.06 -16.20
N LEU A 78 -8.72 -9.39 -16.12
CA LEU A 78 -8.93 -10.12 -14.86
C LEU A 78 -7.78 -9.93 -13.89
N TRP A 79 -6.53 -9.92 -14.39
CA TRP A 79 -5.35 -9.59 -13.59
C TRP A 79 -5.42 -8.16 -13.04
N TRP A 80 -5.91 -7.23 -13.86
CA TRP A 80 -6.20 -5.87 -13.38
C TRP A 80 -7.29 -5.85 -12.30
N ALA A 81 -8.41 -6.55 -12.52
CA ALA A 81 -9.53 -6.60 -11.59
C ALA A 81 -9.14 -7.17 -10.23
N ALA A 82 -8.27 -8.20 -10.20
CA ALA A 82 -7.72 -8.78 -8.97
C ALA A 82 -6.91 -7.75 -8.14
N ASN A 83 -6.30 -6.76 -8.78
CA ASN A 83 -5.52 -5.72 -8.11
C ASN A 83 -6.35 -4.51 -7.64
N VAL A 84 -7.63 -4.41 -8.02
CA VAL A 84 -8.50 -3.28 -7.66
C VAL A 84 -8.63 -3.07 -6.14
N PRO A 85 -8.85 -4.11 -5.31
CA PRO A 85 -8.93 -3.94 -3.86
C PRO A 85 -7.64 -3.35 -3.27
N GLN A 86 -6.49 -3.79 -3.77
CA GLN A 86 -5.18 -3.28 -3.36
C GLN A 86 -5.02 -1.79 -3.72
N LEU A 87 -5.34 -1.42 -4.96
CA LEU A 87 -5.25 -0.04 -5.43
C LEU A 87 -6.19 0.89 -4.64
N ALA A 88 -7.41 0.43 -4.37
CA ALA A 88 -8.39 1.15 -3.56
C ALA A 88 -7.89 1.34 -2.11
N ALA A 89 -7.34 0.29 -1.49
CA ALA A 89 -6.76 0.36 -0.15
C ALA A 89 -5.59 1.37 -0.10
N CYS A 90 -4.65 1.31 -1.05
CA CYS A 90 -3.52 2.24 -1.13
C CYS A 90 -3.97 3.69 -1.32
N THR A 91 -4.96 3.93 -2.17
CA THR A 91 -5.53 5.26 -2.42
C THR A 91 -6.15 5.83 -1.14
N LEU A 92 -6.99 5.03 -0.46
CA LEU A 92 -7.67 5.46 0.76
C LEU A 92 -6.68 5.67 1.93
N LEU A 93 -5.67 4.80 2.03
CA LEU A 93 -4.58 4.95 3.00
C LEU A 93 -3.85 6.31 2.82
N CYS A 94 -3.46 6.65 1.59
CA CYS A 94 -2.79 7.93 1.31
C CYS A 94 -3.67 9.12 1.68
N ARG A 95 -4.97 9.04 1.36
CA ARG A 95 -5.94 10.09 1.65
C ARG A 95 -6.10 10.30 3.16
N GLU A 96 -6.34 9.25 3.92
CA GLU A 96 -6.52 9.33 5.38
C GLU A 96 -5.27 9.85 6.08
N LEU A 97 -4.08 9.37 5.69
CA LEU A 97 -2.82 9.89 6.23
C LEU A 97 -2.59 11.34 5.85
N GLY A 98 -2.96 11.74 4.62
CA GLY A 98 -2.85 13.12 4.15
C GLY A 98 -3.77 14.07 4.93
N ASP A 99 -4.97 13.61 5.30
CA ASP A 99 -5.89 14.38 6.14
C ASP A 99 -5.36 14.50 7.58
N ARG A 100 -4.78 13.43 8.15
CA ARG A 100 -4.11 13.50 9.47
C ARG A 100 -2.91 14.44 9.47
N ALA A 101 -2.06 14.37 8.45
CA ALA A 101 -0.92 15.27 8.28
C ALA A 101 -1.37 16.73 8.19
N ARG A 102 -2.48 16.99 7.47
CA ARG A 102 -3.07 18.33 7.33
C ARG A 102 -3.57 18.85 8.68
N SER A 103 -4.33 18.05 9.42
CA SER A 103 -4.81 18.41 10.76
C SER A 103 -3.68 18.66 11.76
N ALA A 104 -2.52 18.03 11.56
CA ALA A 104 -1.32 18.25 12.37
C ALA A 104 -0.43 19.41 11.87
N GLY A 105 -0.82 20.11 10.80
CA GLY A 105 -0.05 21.22 10.23
C GLY A 105 1.18 20.80 9.39
N ASP A 106 1.35 19.53 9.06
CA ASP A 106 2.47 19.03 8.25
C ASP A 106 2.16 19.18 6.75
N GLY A 107 2.39 20.40 6.24
CA GLY A 107 2.09 20.76 4.85
C GLY A 107 2.89 19.94 3.82
N ARG A 108 4.15 19.60 4.13
CA ARG A 108 4.99 18.79 3.23
C ARG A 108 4.47 17.36 3.12
N ALA A 109 4.16 16.71 4.25
CA ALA A 109 3.60 15.36 4.22
C ALA A 109 2.23 15.34 3.54
N THR A 110 1.40 16.37 3.79
CA THR A 110 0.10 16.53 3.12
C THR A 110 0.25 16.59 1.60
N ALA A 111 1.19 17.39 1.09
CA ALA A 111 1.42 17.52 -0.34
C ALA A 111 1.86 16.19 -0.97
N TRP A 112 2.86 15.53 -0.39
CA TRP A 112 3.35 14.25 -0.90
C TRP A 112 2.30 13.13 -0.87
N LEU A 113 1.48 13.05 0.18
CA LEU A 113 0.41 12.06 0.28
C LEU A 113 -0.74 12.33 -0.69
N ARG A 114 -1.06 13.61 -0.98
CA ARG A 114 -2.00 13.96 -2.05
C ARG A 114 -1.45 13.58 -3.42
N THR A 115 -0.18 13.87 -3.69
CA THR A 115 0.49 13.44 -4.93
C THR A 115 0.45 11.92 -5.06
N ALA A 116 0.79 11.17 -4.01
CA ALA A 116 0.71 9.72 -4.01
C ALA A 116 -0.72 9.22 -4.27
N THR A 117 -1.75 9.85 -3.68
CA THR A 117 -3.16 9.52 -3.94
C THR A 117 -3.51 9.65 -5.42
N VAL A 118 -3.09 10.76 -6.05
CA VAL A 118 -3.32 11.00 -7.49
C VAL A 118 -2.55 9.99 -8.34
N LEU A 119 -1.30 9.72 -8.01
CA LEU A 119 -0.47 8.76 -8.74
C LEU A 119 -1.03 7.34 -8.66
N VAL A 120 -1.46 6.87 -7.48
CA VAL A 120 -2.08 5.55 -7.34
C VAL A 120 -3.38 5.48 -8.14
N GLY A 121 -4.21 6.53 -8.08
CA GLY A 121 -5.43 6.62 -8.89
C GLY A 121 -5.15 6.58 -10.39
N ALA A 122 -4.13 7.32 -10.85
CA ALA A 122 -3.70 7.29 -12.24
C ALA A 122 -3.17 5.91 -12.67
N SER A 123 -2.34 5.27 -11.83
CA SER A 123 -1.86 3.90 -12.07
C SER A 123 -2.99 2.87 -12.09
N ALA A 124 -4.07 3.09 -11.35
CA ALA A 124 -5.25 2.21 -11.38
C ALA A 124 -6.03 2.31 -12.70
N LEU A 125 -6.10 3.52 -13.28
CA LEU A 125 -6.82 3.80 -14.52
C LEU A 125 -5.98 3.53 -15.79
N ALA A 126 -4.67 3.65 -15.70
CA ALA A 126 -3.78 3.56 -16.85
C ALA A 126 -3.91 2.23 -17.64
N PRO A 127 -4.00 1.04 -17.00
CA PRO A 127 -4.23 -0.21 -17.71
C PRO A 127 -5.57 -0.24 -18.45
N VAL A 128 -6.64 0.34 -17.87
CA VAL A 128 -7.96 0.41 -18.50
C VAL A 128 -7.89 1.21 -19.80
N VAL A 129 -7.17 2.33 -19.78
CA VAL A 129 -6.95 3.15 -20.98
C VAL A 129 -6.11 2.38 -22.01
N ALA A 130 -5.01 1.76 -21.58
CA ALA A 130 -4.14 1.00 -22.47
C ALA A 130 -4.87 -0.16 -23.17
N PHE A 131 -5.71 -0.90 -22.43
CA PHE A 131 -6.56 -1.96 -23.00
C PHE A 131 -7.64 -1.41 -23.95
N SER A 132 -8.14 -0.19 -23.73
CA SER A 132 -9.17 0.40 -24.59
C SER A 132 -8.65 0.92 -25.94
N THR A 133 -7.33 1.13 -26.05
CA THR A 133 -6.70 1.72 -27.24
C THR A 133 -5.84 0.72 -28.02
N ASP A 134 -5.93 -0.58 -27.72
CA ASP A 134 -5.05 -1.62 -28.28
C ASP A 134 -3.56 -1.20 -28.21
N ALA A 135 -3.14 -0.71 -27.03
CA ALA A 135 -1.79 -0.21 -26.82
C ALA A 135 -0.74 -1.32 -27.04
N SER A 136 0.45 -0.94 -27.52
CA SER A 136 1.54 -1.89 -27.70
C SER A 136 2.05 -2.45 -26.38
N ASP A 137 2.70 -3.63 -26.44
CA ASP A 137 3.29 -4.29 -25.29
C ASP A 137 4.31 -3.39 -24.55
N ASP A 138 5.07 -2.57 -25.27
CA ASP A 138 6.02 -1.61 -24.70
C ASP A 138 5.32 -0.54 -23.85
N VAL A 139 4.17 -0.04 -24.30
CA VAL A 139 3.36 0.93 -23.56
C VAL A 139 2.78 0.28 -22.31
N LEU A 140 2.27 -0.95 -22.44
CA LEU A 140 1.73 -1.69 -21.31
C LEU A 140 2.81 -1.99 -20.25
N ALA A 141 4.01 -2.39 -20.69
CA ALA A 141 5.17 -2.57 -19.82
C ALA A 141 5.57 -1.27 -19.11
N ALA A 142 5.57 -0.13 -19.81
CA ALA A 142 5.84 1.18 -19.23
C ALA A 142 4.79 1.58 -18.18
N VAL A 143 3.50 1.29 -18.43
CA VAL A 143 2.41 1.52 -17.48
C VAL A 143 2.62 0.70 -16.20
N TYR A 144 2.94 -0.58 -16.31
CA TYR A 144 3.20 -1.44 -15.16
C TYR A 144 4.48 -1.01 -14.40
N ALA A 145 5.54 -0.64 -15.11
CA ALA A 145 6.77 -0.12 -14.51
C ALA A 145 6.52 1.19 -13.74
N ALA A 146 5.73 2.11 -14.30
CA ALA A 146 5.32 3.33 -13.61
C ALA A 146 4.51 3.02 -12.34
N ALA A 147 3.57 2.07 -12.41
CA ALA A 147 2.80 1.64 -11.24
C ALA A 147 3.69 1.05 -10.13
N ALA A 148 4.68 0.23 -10.48
CA ALA A 148 5.67 -0.28 -9.53
C ALA A 148 6.47 0.87 -8.87
N GLY A 149 6.86 1.88 -9.65
CA GLY A 149 7.51 3.08 -9.13
C GLY A 149 6.64 3.86 -8.13
N VAL A 150 5.33 3.94 -8.37
CA VAL A 150 4.37 4.58 -7.44
C VAL A 150 4.25 3.78 -6.14
N VAL A 151 4.21 2.45 -6.21
CA VAL A 151 4.21 1.59 -5.01
C VAL A 151 5.50 1.79 -4.20
N LEU A 152 6.65 1.86 -4.87
CA LEU A 152 7.93 2.12 -4.21
C LEU A 152 7.96 3.49 -3.54
N LEU A 153 7.49 4.54 -4.23
CA LEU A 153 7.32 5.87 -3.65
C LEU A 153 6.46 5.83 -2.40
N LEU A 154 5.32 5.13 -2.45
CA LEU A 154 4.43 4.98 -1.30
C LEU A 154 5.17 4.33 -0.12
N ILE A 155 5.86 3.21 -0.34
CA ILE A 155 6.65 2.53 0.68
C ILE A 155 7.67 3.49 1.32
N VAL A 156 8.41 4.25 0.51
CA VAL A 156 9.40 5.23 0.99
C VAL A 156 8.73 6.32 1.84
N LEU A 157 7.59 6.85 1.41
CA LEU A 157 6.85 7.86 2.18
C LEU A 157 6.38 7.32 3.52
N LEU A 158 5.84 6.09 3.57
CA LEU A 158 5.36 5.47 4.80
C LEU A 158 6.50 5.24 5.80
N PHE A 159 7.66 4.75 5.34
CA PHE A 159 8.84 4.64 6.20
C PHE A 159 9.32 6.01 6.69
N SER A 160 9.41 6.99 5.78
CA SER A 160 9.86 8.35 6.09
C SER A 160 8.97 9.05 7.12
N TYR A 161 7.67 8.77 7.08
CA TYR A 161 6.70 9.37 8.01
C TYR A 161 6.42 8.51 9.24
N ALA A 162 7.01 7.32 9.36
CA ALA A 162 6.70 6.40 10.45
C ALA A 162 6.98 6.99 11.84
N ALA A 163 7.95 7.91 11.95
CA ALA A 163 8.31 8.58 13.20
C ALA A 163 7.42 9.79 13.54
N ARG A 164 6.50 10.20 12.66
CA ARG A 164 5.68 11.38 12.89
C ARG A 164 4.63 11.13 13.98
N PRO A 165 4.35 12.12 14.86
CA PRO A 165 3.34 11.95 15.92
C PRO A 165 1.95 11.62 15.37
N TRP A 166 1.55 12.26 14.27
CA TRP A 166 0.27 12.00 13.59
C TRP A 166 0.17 10.60 12.96
N ALA A 167 1.31 9.90 12.83
CA ALA A 167 1.43 8.51 12.34
C ALA A 167 1.49 7.48 13.48
N GLY A 168 1.03 7.84 14.69
CA GLY A 168 0.95 6.92 15.83
C GLY A 168 2.31 6.61 16.47
N ALA A 169 3.34 7.41 16.19
CA ALA A 169 4.55 7.41 17.01
C ALA A 169 4.20 8.00 18.38
N ARG A 170 4.38 7.22 19.45
CA ARG A 170 4.23 7.74 20.82
C ARG A 170 5.26 8.86 21.03
N SER A 171 4.82 10.04 21.43
CA SER A 171 5.71 11.07 21.95
C SER A 171 6.46 10.49 23.15
N ALA A 172 7.78 10.62 23.19
CA ALA A 172 8.53 10.28 24.38
C ALA A 172 8.00 11.17 25.52
N GLU A 173 7.47 10.54 26.56
CA GLU A 173 7.06 11.22 27.78
C GLU A 173 8.30 11.98 28.32
N PRO A 174 8.21 13.30 28.57
CA PRO A 174 9.35 14.02 29.11
C PRO A 174 9.71 13.39 30.44
N VAL A 175 10.92 12.82 30.54
CA VAL A 175 11.48 12.36 31.81
C VAL A 175 11.45 13.55 32.75
N ALA A 176 10.51 13.54 33.69
CA ALA A 176 10.43 14.54 34.74
C ALA A 176 11.77 14.49 35.48
N ARG A 177 12.64 15.46 35.23
CA ARG A 177 13.82 15.67 36.07
C ARG A 177 13.27 16.05 37.44
N SER A 178 13.26 15.10 38.36
CA SER A 178 13.14 15.39 39.77
C SER A 178 14.34 16.26 40.14
N VAL A 179 14.14 17.58 40.13
CA VAL A 179 15.02 18.51 40.82
C VAL A 179 14.80 18.26 42.30
N SER A 180 15.53 17.32 42.89
CA SER A 180 15.67 17.22 44.33
C SER A 180 16.60 18.35 44.76
N GLY A 181 16.01 19.49 45.10
CA GLY A 181 16.67 20.51 45.90
C GLY A 181 16.40 20.22 47.37
N SER A 182 17.47 19.97 48.13
CA SER A 182 17.64 20.35 49.54
C SER A 182 19.07 20.03 49.96
#